data_AF-A0A2A4Q9L9-F1
#
_entry.id   AF-A0A2A4Q9L9-F1
#
_cell.length_a   1.000
_cell.length_b   1.000
_cell.length_c   1.000
_cell.angle_alpha   90.00
_cell.angle_beta   90.00
_cell.angle_gamma   90.00
#
_symmetry.space_group_name_H-M   'P 1'
#
loop_
_entity.id
_entity.type
_entity.pdbx_description
1 polymer ?
#
loop_
_entity_poly.entity_id
_entity_poly.type
_entity_poly.pdbx_seq_one_letter_code
_entity_poly.pdbx_strand_id
1 'polypeptide(L)'
;MNAQMTLSVGGYTLRGQDAGANVFAAVDGVTDIIDRQIRRFKIKVYRSGQARKGVKEQPAIDTSVDLAGEEAMEEKGQLVRTKRFAMEPMSVEDAILQMEMLDHSFFLFFNMDSSGYNVAYRRQDGDYGLIEPELT
;
A
#
# COMPACT_ATOMS: atom_id res chain seq x y z
N MET A 1 14.28 -2.39 -19.89
CA MET A 1 14.97 -3.35 -18.99
C MET A 1 14.44 -3.15 -17.59
N ASN A 2 14.23 -4.22 -16.84
CA ASN A 2 13.71 -4.14 -15.47
C ASN A 2 14.84 -4.30 -14.44
N ALA A 3 14.79 -3.49 -13.39
CA ALA A 3 15.65 -3.62 -12.23
C ALA A 3 14.77 -3.88 -11.00
N GLN A 4 15.24 -4.76 -10.12
CA GLN A 4 14.60 -5.05 -8.84
C GLN A 4 15.63 -4.97 -7.73
N MET A 5 15.30 -4.26 -6.65
CA MET A 5 16.12 -4.13 -5.46
C MET A 5 15.32 -4.48 -4.21
N THR A 6 15.90 -5.31 -3.35
CA THR A 6 15.36 -5.68 -2.04
C THR A 6 16.41 -5.39 -0.97
N LEU A 7 16.05 -4.62 0.06
CA LEU A 7 16.92 -4.21 1.16
C LEU A 7 16.27 -4.58 2.49
N SER A 8 17.03 -5.19 3.40
CA SER A 8 16.55 -5.55 4.74
C SER A 8 17.27 -4.71 5.79
N VAL A 9 16.56 -3.84 6.50
CA VAL A 9 17.13 -2.95 7.52
C VAL A 9 16.28 -2.98 8.78
N GLY A 10 16.87 -3.40 9.91
CA GLY A 10 16.22 -3.32 11.23
C GLY A 10 14.91 -4.09 11.37
N GLY A 11 14.76 -5.22 10.65
CA GLY A 11 13.52 -6.03 10.63
C GLY A 11 12.48 -5.58 9.60
N TYR A 12 12.75 -4.52 8.83
CA TYR A 12 11.89 -4.03 7.76
C TYR A 12 12.48 -4.40 6.39
N THR A 13 11.61 -4.85 5.49
CA THR A 13 11.98 -5.22 4.11
C THR A 13 11.50 -4.13 3.16
N LEU A 14 12.44 -3.50 2.46
CA LEU A 14 12.21 -2.46 1.47
C LEU A 14 12.37 -3.09 0.09
N ARG A 15 11.40 -2.91 -0.80
CA ARG A 15 11.44 -3.44 -2.17
C ARG A 15 11.09 -2.34 -3.15
N GLY A 16 11.89 -2.25 -4.21
CA GLY A 16 11.67 -1.34 -5.34
C GLY A 16 11.87 -2.09 -6.65
N GLN A 17 10.99 -1.84 -7.62
CA GLN A 17 11.09 -2.34 -8.97
C GLN A 17 10.80 -1.20 -9.92
N ASP A 18 11.62 -1.06 -10.97
CA ASP A 18 11.37 -0.09 -12.02
C ASP A 18 11.86 -0.59 -13.38
N ALA A 19 11.23 -0.09 -14.44
CA ALA A 19 11.52 -0.43 -15.82
C ALA A 19 12.04 0.82 -16.56
N GLY A 20 13.33 0.80 -16.90
CA GLY A 20 13.99 1.89 -17.61
C GLY A 20 14.29 1.57 -19.07
N ALA A 21 14.50 2.63 -19.87
CA ALA A 21 14.92 2.52 -21.27
C ALA A 21 16.32 1.89 -21.42
N ASN A 22 17.20 2.05 -20.42
CA ASN A 22 18.50 1.39 -20.31
C ASN A 22 18.73 0.90 -18.87
N VAL A 23 19.80 0.12 -18.64
CA VAL A 23 20.14 -0.40 -17.29
C VAL A 23 20.31 0.74 -16.30
N PHE A 24 20.99 1.82 -16.68
CA PHE A 24 21.27 2.95 -15.78
C PHE A 24 19.99 3.68 -15.34
N ALA A 25 19.05 3.93 -16.25
CA ALA A 25 17.77 4.54 -15.94
C ALA A 25 16.89 3.64 -15.06
N ALA A 26 16.92 2.31 -15.28
CA ALA A 26 16.20 1.38 -14.42
C ALA A 26 16.79 1.36 -13.00
N VAL A 27 18.12 1.47 -12.88
CA VAL A 27 18.79 1.57 -11.58
C VAL A 27 18.49 2.90 -10.90
N ASP A 28 18.61 4.02 -11.61
CA ASP A 28 18.29 5.35 -11.07
C ASP A 28 16.84 5.42 -10.57
N GLY A 29 15.89 4.89 -11.34
CA GLY A 29 14.48 4.84 -10.94
C GLY A 29 14.21 3.94 -9.74
N VAL A 30 14.84 2.75 -9.66
CA VAL A 30 14.78 1.91 -8.45
C VAL A 30 15.42 2.61 -7.25
N THR A 31 16.54 3.31 -7.44
CA THR A 31 17.20 4.08 -6.38
C THR A 31 16.32 5.21 -5.87
N ASP A 32 15.57 5.91 -6.73
CA ASP A 32 14.61 6.94 -6.33
C ASP A 32 13.45 6.37 -5.50
N ILE A 33 12.93 5.20 -5.87
CA ILE A 33 11.88 4.49 -5.11
C ILE A 33 12.40 4.17 -3.69
N ILE A 34 13.60 3.61 -3.60
CA ILE A 34 14.22 3.23 -2.34
C ILE A 34 14.58 4.47 -1.49
N ASP A 35 15.10 5.55 -2.08
CA ASP A 35 15.46 6.77 -1.34
C ASP A 35 14.21 7.40 -0.69
N ARG A 36 13.09 7.42 -1.41
CA ARG A 36 11.80 7.85 -0.82
C ARG A 36 11.39 6.96 0.35
N GLN A 37 11.50 5.63 0.22
CA GLN A 37 11.16 4.71 1.31
C GLN A 37 12.08 4.89 2.52
N ILE A 38 13.39 5.10 2.32
CA ILE A 38 14.37 5.34 3.38
C ILE A 38 14.12 6.66 4.11
N ARG A 39 13.80 7.75 3.39
CA ARG A 39 13.47 9.04 4.01
C ARG A 39 12.26 8.92 4.93
N ARG A 40 11.20 8.24 4.49
CA ARG A 40 10.00 7.96 5.32
C ARG A 40 10.35 7.10 6.54
N PHE A 41 11.15 6.04 6.35
CA PHE A 41 11.61 5.17 7.42
C PHE A 41 12.43 5.92 8.47
N LYS A 42 13.38 6.75 8.04
CA LYS A 42 14.18 7.60 8.94
C LYS A 42 13.32 8.55 9.76
N ILE A 43 12.34 9.23 9.14
CA ILE A 43 11.42 10.12 9.87
C ILE A 43 10.69 9.34 10.97
N LYS A 44 10.22 8.12 10.68
CA LYS A 44 9.51 7.27 11.64
C LYS A 44 10.43 6.80 12.79
N VAL A 45 11.61 6.30 12.49
CA VAL A 45 12.55 5.75 13.50
C VAL A 45 13.14 6.84 14.39
N TYR A 46 13.50 8.00 13.83
CA TYR A 46 14.02 9.12 14.63
C TYR A 46 12.94 9.83 15.46
N ARG A 47 11.68 9.85 15.01
CA ARG A 47 10.54 10.34 15.81
C ARG A 47 10.12 9.32 16.88
N SER A 48 10.39 8.03 16.65
CA SER A 48 10.18 6.89 17.55
C SER A 48 11.43 6.58 18.40
N GLY A 49 11.97 7.57 19.11
CA GLY A 49 13.20 7.48 19.92
C GLY A 49 13.22 6.46 21.06
N GLN A 50 12.32 5.48 21.13
CA GLN A 50 12.39 4.37 22.08
C GLN A 50 11.94 3.05 21.46
N ALA A 51 12.92 2.19 21.23
CA ALA A 51 12.73 0.76 21.35
C ALA A 51 12.14 0.44 22.73
N ARG A 52 10.84 0.19 22.83
CA ARG A 52 10.26 -0.56 23.95
C ARG A 52 9.18 -1.51 23.47
N LYS A 53 9.63 -2.76 23.31
CA LYS A 53 8.89 -4.01 23.56
C LYS A 53 7.68 -4.30 22.68
N GLY A 54 7.84 -5.31 21.84
CA GLY A 54 6.74 -6.13 21.35
C GLY A 54 6.80 -6.34 19.85
N VAL A 55 7.81 -7.08 19.40
CA VAL A 55 7.72 -7.76 18.11
C VAL A 55 6.56 -8.76 18.23
N LYS A 56 5.39 -8.38 17.72
CA LYS A 56 4.38 -9.31 17.27
C LYS A 56 4.30 -9.17 15.76
N GLU A 57 4.58 -10.29 15.13
CA GLU A 57 4.59 -10.50 13.69
C GLU A 57 3.35 -9.89 13.05
N GLN A 58 3.54 -8.81 12.29
CA GLN A 58 2.54 -8.37 11.33
C GLN A 58 2.67 -9.28 10.10
N PRO A 59 1.58 -9.95 9.67
CA PRO A 59 1.64 -10.80 8.51
C PRO A 59 1.95 -9.92 7.29
N ALA A 60 2.83 -10.43 6.43
CA ALA A 60 3.28 -9.76 5.22
C ALA A 60 2.08 -9.28 4.39
N ILE A 61 1.91 -7.97 4.36
CA ILE A 61 0.97 -7.29 3.46
C ILE A 61 1.54 -7.48 2.06
N ASP A 62 0.94 -8.39 1.28
CA ASP A 62 1.22 -8.58 -0.14
C ASP A 62 0.81 -7.29 -0.88
N THR A 63 1.77 -6.38 -0.93
CA THR A 63 1.68 -5.08 -1.60
C THR A 63 2.05 -5.30 -3.07
N SER A 64 1.30 -6.16 -3.76
CA SER A 64 1.29 -6.20 -5.22
C SER A 64 0.42 -5.03 -5.71
N VAL A 65 1.03 -3.84 -5.75
CA VAL A 65 0.56 -2.75 -6.60
C VAL A 65 1.27 -2.94 -7.93
N ASP A 66 0.73 -3.84 -8.74
CA ASP A 66 1.08 -3.88 -10.16
C ASP A 66 0.40 -2.67 -10.82
N LEU A 67 1.15 -1.59 -11.00
CA LEU A 67 0.89 -0.63 -12.08
C LEU A 67 1.13 -1.37 -13.39
N ALA A 68 0.21 -2.26 -13.76
CA ALA A 68 0.21 -2.92 -15.05
C ALA A 68 -0.26 -1.90 -16.08
N GLY A 69 0.61 -1.63 -17.05
CA GLY A 69 0.41 -0.65 -18.10
C GLY A 69 -0.91 -0.82 -18.84
N GLU A 70 -1.51 0.31 -19.17
CA GLU A 70 -2.57 0.40 -20.16
C GLU A 70 -1.98 0.10 -21.54
N GLU A 71 -2.05 -1.16 -21.97
CA GLU A 71 -2.31 -1.44 -23.38
C GLU A 71 -3.83 -1.57 -23.53
N ALA A 72 -4.38 -0.60 -24.25
CA ALA A 72 -5.79 -0.50 -24.56
C ALA A 72 -6.29 -1.76 -25.29
N MET A 73 -7.29 -2.43 -24.71
CA MET A 73 -8.24 -3.20 -25.48
C MET A 73 -9.62 -3.11 -24.81
N GLU A 74 -10.54 -2.45 -25.51
CA GLU A 74 -11.96 -2.45 -25.18
C GLU A 74 -12.53 -3.87 -25.30
N GLU A 75 -12.41 -4.67 -24.24
CA GLU A 75 -13.27 -5.83 -24.03
C GLU A 75 -14.06 -5.63 -22.74
N LYS A 76 -15.39 -5.78 -22.87
CA LYS A 76 -16.38 -5.77 -21.79
C LYS A 76 -15.79 -6.37 -20.51
N GLY A 77 -15.77 -5.59 -19.43
CA GLY A 77 -15.07 -5.91 -18.18
C GLY A 77 -15.24 -7.35 -17.75
N GLN A 78 -14.26 -8.19 -18.09
CA GLN A 78 -14.16 -9.55 -17.58
C GLN A 78 -13.67 -9.45 -16.13
N LEU A 79 -14.14 -10.31 -15.24
CA LEU A 79 -13.57 -10.41 -13.89
C LEU A 79 -12.15 -10.97 -14.01
N VAL A 80 -11.15 -10.09 -14.11
CA VAL A 80 -9.75 -10.47 -14.38
C VAL A 80 -9.07 -11.08 -13.16
N ARG A 81 -9.46 -10.68 -11.94
CA ARG A 81 -8.78 -11.12 -10.71
C ARG A 81 -9.66 -10.96 -9.47
N THR A 82 -9.51 -11.90 -8.53
CA THR A 82 -10.11 -11.82 -7.18
C THR A 82 -9.02 -11.64 -6.14
N LYS A 83 -9.01 -10.50 -5.44
CA LYS A 83 -8.07 -10.23 -4.33
C LYS A 83 -8.69 -10.73 -3.03
N ARG A 84 -7.98 -11.63 -2.32
CA ARG A 84 -8.39 -12.11 -0.99
C ARG A 84 -7.41 -11.56 0.03
N PHE A 85 -7.93 -11.00 1.11
CA PHE A 85 -7.12 -10.46 2.20
C PHE A 85 -7.62 -10.99 3.53
N ALA A 86 -6.70 -11.32 4.43
CA ALA A 86 -7.01 -11.42 5.84
C ALA A 86 -7.12 -10.00 6.39
N MET A 87 -8.33 -9.58 6.78
CA MET A 87 -8.57 -8.28 7.39
C MET A 87 -8.79 -8.45 8.89
N GLU A 88 -8.10 -7.62 9.67
CA GLU A 88 -8.38 -7.43 11.09
C GLU A 88 -9.33 -6.24 11.26
N PRO A 89 -10.24 -6.27 12.25
CA PRO A 89 -11.04 -5.11 12.61
C PRO A 89 -10.16 -3.90 12.90
N MET A 90 -10.46 -2.76 12.31
CA MET A 90 -9.71 -1.51 12.51
C MET A 90 -10.62 -0.28 12.51
N SER A 91 -10.09 0.86 12.97
CA SER A 91 -10.80 2.13 12.93
C SER A 91 -10.78 2.76 11.53
N VAL A 92 -11.64 3.74 11.29
CA VAL A 92 -11.67 4.50 10.01
C VAL A 92 -10.32 5.19 9.75
N GLU A 93 -9.72 5.78 10.78
CA GLU A 93 -8.43 6.48 10.68
C GLU A 93 -7.30 5.51 10.30
N ASP A 94 -7.28 4.33 10.91
CA ASP A 94 -6.32 3.28 10.58
C ASP A 94 -6.50 2.79 9.14
N ALA A 95 -7.75 2.64 8.68
CA ALA A 95 -8.04 2.25 7.30
C ALA A 95 -7.56 3.30 6.29
N ILE A 96 -7.75 4.59 6.55
CA ILE A 96 -7.23 5.68 5.72
C ILE A 96 -5.70 5.63 5.68
N LEU A 97 -5.05 5.41 6.83
CA LEU A 97 -3.60 5.29 6.89
C LEU A 97 -3.08 4.09 6.06
N GLN A 98 -3.74 2.94 6.14
CA GLN A 98 -3.41 1.76 5.33
C GLN A 98 -3.62 2.03 3.84
N MET A 99 -4.72 2.69 3.48
CA MET A 99 -5.00 3.11 2.11
C MET A 99 -3.88 3.99 1.53
N GLU A 100 -3.40 4.97 2.30
CA GLU A 100 -2.29 5.85 1.89
C GLU A 100 -0.95 5.12 1.80
N MET A 101 -0.68 4.20 2.73
CA MET A 101 0.56 3.41 2.71
C MET A 101 0.64 2.51 1.49
N LEU A 102 -0.50 1.98 1.04
CA LEU A 102 -0.62 1.16 -0.16
C LEU A 102 -0.76 1.99 -1.45
N ASP A 103 -0.85 3.31 -1.33
CA ASP A 103 -1.17 4.24 -2.42
C ASP A 103 -2.41 3.79 -3.21
N HIS A 104 -3.45 3.39 -2.49
CA HIS A 104 -4.73 2.96 -3.06
C HIS A 104 -5.74 4.10 -3.04
N SER A 105 -6.64 4.12 -4.03
CA SER A 105 -7.75 5.08 -4.09
C SER A 105 -8.93 4.68 -3.20
N PHE A 106 -9.02 3.39 -2.84
CA PHE A 106 -10.02 2.83 -1.93
C PHE A 106 -9.42 1.72 -1.08
N PHE A 107 -10.01 1.48 0.09
CA PHE A 107 -9.62 0.43 1.03
C PHE A 107 -10.86 -0.16 1.71
N LEU A 108 -11.11 -1.45 1.48
CA LEU A 108 -12.12 -2.22 2.18
C LEU A 108 -11.56 -2.68 3.52
N PHE A 109 -12.31 -2.48 4.60
CA PHE A 109 -11.94 -2.89 5.94
C PHE A 109 -13.17 -3.33 6.74
N PHE A 110 -12.94 -3.99 7.86
CA PHE A 110 -13.99 -4.27 8.84
C PHE A 110 -13.90 -3.21 9.94
N ASN A 111 -14.95 -2.39 10.07
CA ASN A 111 -14.99 -1.31 11.04
C ASN A 111 -15.37 -1.85 12.43
N MET A 112 -14.57 -1.50 13.43
CA MET A 112 -14.84 -1.87 14.82
C MET A 112 -16.07 -1.17 15.41
N ASP A 113 -16.35 0.07 14.99
CA ASP A 113 -17.42 0.88 15.57
C ASP A 113 -18.79 0.47 15.02
N SER A 114 -18.91 0.30 13.70
CA SER A 114 -20.15 -0.15 13.06
C SER A 114 -20.30 -1.68 13.04
N SER A 115 -19.27 -2.43 13.42
CA SER A 115 -19.21 -3.90 13.34
C SER A 115 -19.58 -4.44 11.95
N GLY A 116 -19.18 -3.72 10.90
CA GLY A 116 -19.54 -3.98 9.51
C GLY A 116 -18.38 -3.75 8.53
N TYR A 117 -18.58 -4.18 7.28
CA TYR A 117 -17.61 -3.94 6.22
C TYR A 117 -17.77 -2.52 5.68
N ASN A 118 -16.73 -1.71 5.74
CA ASN A 118 -16.74 -0.34 5.24
C ASN A 118 -15.66 -0.16 4.17
N VAL A 119 -15.86 0.80 3.26
CA VAL A 119 -14.85 1.20 2.27
C VAL A 119 -14.46 2.66 2.48
N ALA A 120 -13.20 2.89 2.84
CA ALA A 120 -12.61 4.24 2.80
C ALA A 120 -12.15 4.53 1.36
N TYR A 121 -12.32 5.77 0.89
CA TYR A 121 -11.86 6.17 -0.45
C TYR A 121 -11.41 7.63 -0.50
N ARG A 122 -10.57 7.96 -1.48
CA ARG A 122 -10.14 9.34 -1.75
C ARG A 122 -11.12 10.02 -2.71
N ARG A 123 -11.63 11.19 -2.34
CA ARG A 123 -12.47 12.03 -3.21
C ARG A 123 -11.61 12.80 -4.22
N GLN A 124 -12.24 13.28 -5.29
CA GLN A 124 -11.58 14.16 -6.26
C GLN A 124 -11.12 15.49 -5.64
N ASP A 125 -11.82 15.93 -4.58
CA ASP A 125 -11.54 17.17 -3.84
C ASP A 125 -10.30 17.06 -2.92
N GLY A 126 -9.71 15.87 -2.80
CA GLY A 126 -8.57 15.58 -1.91
C GLY A 126 -8.95 15.08 -0.52
N ASP A 127 -10.20 15.23 -0.12
CA ASP A 127 -10.73 14.72 1.14
C ASP A 127 -11.05 13.22 1.12
N TYR A 128 -11.32 12.64 2.28
CA TYR A 128 -11.67 11.22 2.45
C TYR A 128 -13.20 11.02 2.51
N GLY A 129 -13.66 9.91 1.92
CA GLY A 129 -15.04 9.44 2.03
C GLY A 129 -15.10 8.05 2.63
N LEU A 130 -16.26 7.71 3.19
CA LEU A 130 -16.57 6.41 3.77
C LEU A 130 -17.86 5.88 3.12
N ILE A 131 -17.84 4.62 2.68
CA ILE A 131 -19.02 3.89 2.20
C ILE A 131 -19.35 2.82 3.22
N GLU A 132 -20.58 2.86 3.72
CA GLU A 132 -21.13 1.87 4.66
C GLU A 132 -22.31 1.15 3.97
N PRO A 133 -22.28 -0.19 3.87
CA PRO A 133 -23.37 -0.97 3.32
C PRO A 133 -24.43 -1.21 4.38
N GLU A 134 -25.62 -0.66 4.17
CA GLU A 134 -26.83 -1.02 4.91
C GLU A 134 -27.59 -2.11 4.15
N LEU A 135 -27.70 -3.30 4.75
CA LEU A 135 -28.59 -4.35 4.25
C LEU A 135 -30.01 -4.05 4.74
N THR A 136 -30.91 -3.74 3.81
CA THR A 136 -32.35 -3.62 4.07
C THR A 136 -33.04 -4.97 3.96
#